data_AF-A0AAU4J6G1-F1
#
_entry.id   AF-A0AAU4J6G1-F1
#
_cell.length_a   1.000
_cell.length_b   1.000
_cell.length_c   1.000
_cell.angle_alpha   90.00
_cell.angle_beta   90.00
_cell.angle_gamma   90.00
#
_symmetry.space_group_name_H-M   'P 1'
#
loop_
_entity.id
_entity.type
_entity.pdbx_description
1 polymer ?
#
loop_
_entity_poly.entity_id
_entity_poly.type
_entity_poly.pdbx_seq_one_letter_code
_entity_poly.pdbx_strand_id
1 'polypeptide(L)' 'MADGGDDFYSRDRPQDPDPALREDRPRGGGPEDPGSRGTWPVWAIILAIVVLFVVFVVIFG' A
#
# COMPACT_ATOMS: atom_id res chain seq x y z
N MET A 1 20.76 -14.86 49.96
CA MET A 1 19.84 -15.64 49.11
C MET A 1 19.04 -14.64 48.29
N ALA A 2 19.30 -14.56 46.99
CA ALA A 2 18.48 -13.81 46.03
C ALA A 2 18.13 -14.80 44.92
N ASP A 3 17.15 -15.65 45.20
CA ASP A 3 16.71 -16.76 44.37
C ASP A 3 15.29 -16.41 43.87
N GLY A 4 15.21 -15.52 42.88
CA GLY A 4 13.92 -14.98 42.45
C GLY A 4 13.93 -14.11 41.19
N GLY A 5 14.99 -14.17 40.37
CA GLY A 5 15.09 -13.39 39.14
C GLY A 5 14.53 -14.10 37.89
N ASP A 6 14.28 -15.40 38.01
CA ASP A 6 14.23 -16.31 36.86
C ASP A 6 12.76 -16.67 36.50
N ASP A 7 11.86 -16.44 37.46
CA ASP A 7 10.49 -16.94 37.47
C ASP A 7 9.44 -15.92 37.01
N PHE A 8 9.80 -14.63 36.93
CA PHE A 8 8.83 -13.58 36.64
C PHE A 8 8.41 -13.57 35.16
N TYR A 9 9.34 -13.88 34.24
CA TYR A 9 9.06 -13.89 32.79
C TYR A 9 8.63 -15.27 32.25
N SER A 10 8.65 -16.30 33.09
CA SER A 10 8.26 -17.67 32.71
C SER A 10 6.80 -17.99 33.00
N ARG A 11 6.14 -17.21 33.87
CA ARG A 11 4.76 -17.46 34.32
C ARG A 11 3.67 -16.88 33.40
N ASP A 12 3.97 -15.83 32.64
CA ASP A 12 2.98 -15.12 31.82
C ASP A 12 3.15 -15.33 30.30
N ARG A 13 3.99 -16.28 29.86
CA ARG A 13 4.04 -16.64 28.44
C ARG A 13 3.04 -17.76 28.17
N PRO A 14 2.06 -17.56 27.26
CA PRO A 14 1.21 -18.63 26.79
C PRO A 14 2.07 -19.83 26.33
N GLN A 15 1.74 -21.02 26.81
CA GLN A 15 2.48 -22.25 26.49
C GLN A 15 2.30 -22.68 25.03
N ASP A 16 1.24 -22.19 24.39
CA ASP A 16 0.98 -22.31 22.97
C ASP A 16 0.83 -20.92 22.37
N PRO A 17 1.25 -20.70 21.11
CA PRO A 17 0.83 -19.53 20.35
C PRO A 17 -0.70 -19.59 20.21
N ASP A 18 -1.40 -18.90 21.11
CA ASP A 18 -2.86 -18.87 21.15
C ASP A 18 -3.37 -18.33 19.80
N PRO A 19 -4.03 -19.16 18.97
CA PRO A 19 -4.60 -18.73 17.69
C PRO A 19 -5.68 -17.65 17.87
N ALA A 20 -6.15 -17.42 19.10
CA ALA A 20 -7.10 -16.37 19.45
C ALA A 20 -6.44 -15.01 19.73
N LEU A 21 -5.10 -14.91 19.74
CA LEU A 21 -4.41 -13.62 19.69
C LEU A 21 -4.70 -12.97 18.34
N ARG A 22 -5.79 -12.20 18.34
CA ARG A 22 -6.18 -11.34 17.23
C ARG A 22 -5.08 -10.35 16.87
N GLU A 23 -3.99 -10.21 17.61
CA GLU A 23 -2.86 -9.38 17.24
C GLU A 23 -1.93 -10.01 16.18
N ASP A 24 -2.03 -11.32 15.93
CA ASP A 24 -1.25 -12.02 14.89
C ASP A 24 -2.01 -12.12 13.56
N ARG A 25 -2.90 -11.15 13.29
CA ARG A 25 -3.37 -10.93 11.91
C ARG A 25 -2.20 -10.36 11.12
N PRO A 26 -2.05 -10.70 9.84
CA PRO A 26 -1.00 -10.14 8.99
C PRO A 26 -0.92 -8.62 9.14
N ARG A 27 0.19 -8.10 9.68
CA ARG A 27 0.47 -6.66 9.73
C ARG A 27 0.73 -6.18 8.30
N GLY A 28 -0.32 -5.76 7.61
CA GLY A 28 -0.20 -5.10 6.31
C GLY A 28 -0.37 -5.99 5.08
N GLY A 29 -1.25 -6.98 5.13
CA GLY A 29 -1.75 -7.68 3.93
C GLY A 29 -3.03 -7.05 3.36
N GLY A 30 -3.14 -5.71 3.37
CA GLY A 30 -4.22 -5.03 2.67
C GLY A 30 -4.03 -5.18 1.16
N PRO A 31 -5.11 -5.24 0.35
CA PRO A 31 -5.00 -5.43 -1.09
C PRO A 31 -3.96 -4.48 -1.67
N GLU A 32 -3.09 -5.00 -2.53
CA GLU A 32 -2.05 -4.21 -3.18
C GLU A 32 -2.63 -2.90 -3.72
N ASP A 33 -1.85 -1.84 -3.53
CA ASP A 33 -2.08 -0.45 -3.97
C ASP A 33 -2.98 -0.43 -5.23
N PRO A 34 -4.16 0.24 -5.20
CA PRO A 34 -5.12 0.16 -6.30
C PRO A 34 -4.41 0.53 -7.59
N GLY A 35 -4.21 -0.48 -8.45
CA GLY A 35 -3.30 -0.43 -9.58
C GLY A 35 -3.39 0.91 -10.28
N SER A 36 -2.30 1.67 -10.21
CA SER A 36 -2.19 3.00 -10.83
C SER A 36 -2.69 2.89 -12.26
N ARG A 37 -3.91 3.36 -12.53
CA ARG A 37 -4.46 3.41 -13.88
C ARG A 37 -3.47 4.25 -14.68
N GLY A 38 -2.76 3.61 -15.60
CA GLY A 38 -1.63 4.21 -16.30
C GLY A 38 -2.00 5.58 -16.88
N THR A 39 -1.00 6.46 -17.04
CA THR A 39 -1.20 7.84 -17.51
C THR A 39 -1.65 7.95 -18.98
N TRP A 40 -2.09 6.83 -19.59
CA TRP A 40 -2.53 6.74 -20.98
C TRP A 40 -3.67 7.72 -21.33
N PRO A 41 -4.70 7.94 -20.48
CA PRO A 41 -5.71 8.96 -20.75
C PRO A 41 -5.14 10.38 -20.81
N VAL A 42 -4.13 10.67 -19.98
CA VAL A 42 -3.46 11.99 -19.96
C VAL A 42 -2.71 12.22 -21.26
N TRP A 43 -1.96 11.21 -21.73
CA TRP A 43 -1.26 11.29 -23.02
C TRP A 43 -2.21 11.43 -24.21
N ALA A 44 -3.37 10.76 -24.19
CA ALA A 44 -4.40 10.93 -25.21
C ALA A 44 -4.95 12.37 -25.27
N ILE A 45 -5.19 12.99 -24.11
CA ILE A 45 -5.64 14.40 -24.02
C ILE A 45 -4.57 15.35 -24.55
N ILE A 46 -3.31 15.16 -24.15
CA ILE A 46 -2.18 15.98 -24.63
C ILE A 46 -2.07 15.89 -26.16
N LEU A 47 -2.12 14.67 -26.71
CA LEU A 47 -2.06 14.46 -28.15
C LEU A 47 -3.23 15.16 -28.87
N ALA A 48 -4.44 15.07 -28.34
CA ALA A 48 -5.61 15.73 -28.91
C ALA A 48 -5.44 17.27 -28.95
N ILE A 49 -4.92 17.89 -27.87
CA ILE A 49 -4.64 19.33 -27.82
C ILE A 49 -3.61 19.73 -28.88
N VAL A 50 -2.53 18.96 -29.01
CA VAL A 50 -1.47 19.24 -30.01
C VAL A 50 -2.04 19.18 -31.43
N VAL A 51 -2.84 18.15 -31.76
CA VAL A 51 -3.48 18.02 -33.07
C VAL A 51 -4.40 19.22 -33.33
N LEU A 52 -5.23 19.58 -32.36
CA LEU A 52 -6.19 20.68 -32.50
C LEU A 52 -5.47 22.03 -32.69
N PHE A 53 -4.36 22.25 -31.98
CA PHE A 53 -3.51 23.42 -32.16
C PHE A 53 -2.89 23.47 -33.57
N VAL A 54 -2.34 22.35 -34.07
CA VAL A 54 -1.78 22.29 -35.44
C VAL A 54 -2.85 22.60 -36.47
N VAL A 55 -4.05 21.99 -36.35
CA VAL A 55 -5.18 22.25 -37.25
C VAL A 55 -5.58 23.73 -37.23
N PHE A 56 -5.66 24.33 -36.03
CA PHE A 56 -5.99 25.74 -35.90
C PHE A 56 -4.96 26.64 -36.60
N VAL A 57 -3.67 26.41 -36.38
CA VAL A 57 -2.59 27.17 -37.03
C VAL A 57 -2.61 27.00 -38.55
N VAL A 58 -2.89 25.80 -39.06
CA VAL A 58 -2.96 25.56 -40.51
C VAL A 58 -4.16 26.27 -41.16
N ILE A 59 -5.29 26.35 -40.46
CA ILE A 59 -6.53 26.95 -41.00
C ILE A 59 -6.54 28.48 -40.86
N PHE A 60 -6.04 29.00 -39.73
CA PHE A 60 -6.21 30.41 -39.33
C PHE A 60 -4.89 31.19 -39.25
N GLY A 61 -3.75 30.52 -39.36
CA GLY A 61 -2.41 31.13 -39.35
C GLY A 61 -1.93 31.60 -40.71
#